data_AF-A0A256WG56-F1
#
_entry.id   AF-A0A256WG56-F1
#
_cell.length_a   1.000
_cell.length_b   1.000
_cell.length_c   1.000
_cell.angle_alpha   90.00
_cell.angle_beta   90.00
_cell.angle_gamma   90.00
#
_symmetry.space_group_name_H-M   'P 1'
#
loop_
_entity.id
_entity.type
_entity.pdbx_description
1 polymer ?
#
loop_
_entity_poly.entity_id
_entity_poly.type
_entity_poly.pdbx_seq_one_letter_code
_entity_poly.pdbx_strand_id
1 'polypeptide(L)'
;GLAEKEAAYNAAIAAADNFRDSKTYDQAKSKYQEAASIKPNEAYPPEQIALIDGLLAEMANKEAQYAQFIAQGDTYFSQKRRLIHHKRWKR
;
A
#
# COMPACT_ATOMS: atom_id res chain seq x y z
N GLY A 1 13.32 -16.02 -28.54
CA GLY A 1 12.28 -16.49 -29.49
C GLY A 1 10.88 -16.43 -28.88
N LEU A 2 9.82 -16.83 -29.59
CA LEU A 2 8.44 -16.81 -29.03
C LEU A 2 8.34 -17.63 -27.73
N ALA A 3 8.90 -18.84 -27.72
CA ALA A 3 8.94 -19.71 -26.53
C ALA A 3 9.70 -19.10 -25.34
N GLU A 4 10.75 -18.31 -25.61
CA GLU A 4 11.54 -17.64 -24.57
C GLU A 4 10.76 -16.48 -23.94
N LYS A 5 10.03 -15.70 -24.76
CA LYS A 5 9.13 -14.66 -24.26
C LYS A 5 8.00 -15.26 -23.42
N GLU A 6 7.48 -16.41 -23.82
CA GLU A 6 6.44 -17.10 -23.08
C GLU A 6 6.95 -17.64 -21.74
N ALA A 7 8.14 -18.27 -21.72
CA ALA A 7 8.76 -18.70 -20.48
C ALA A 7 9.06 -17.53 -19.52
N ALA A 8 9.60 -16.42 -20.04
CA ALA A 8 9.88 -15.23 -19.25
C ALA A 8 8.59 -14.58 -18.70
N TYR A 9 7.55 -14.50 -19.52
CA TYR A 9 6.24 -14.01 -19.09
C TYR A 9 5.66 -14.88 -17.96
N ASN A 10 5.62 -16.20 -18.14
CA ASN A 10 5.08 -17.13 -17.14
C ASN A 10 5.87 -17.07 -15.82
N ALA A 11 7.20 -16.94 -15.90
CA ALA A 11 8.05 -16.78 -14.72
C ALA A 11 7.77 -15.45 -13.99
N ALA A 12 7.60 -14.36 -14.72
CA ALA A 12 7.25 -13.06 -14.15
C ALA A 12 5.87 -13.09 -13.48
N ILE A 13 4.87 -13.72 -14.12
CA ILE A 13 3.53 -13.92 -13.54
C ILE A 13 3.59 -14.73 -12.25
N ALA A 14 4.26 -15.89 -12.26
CA ALA A 14 4.36 -16.74 -11.08
C ALA A 14 5.05 -16.02 -9.91
N ALA A 15 6.12 -15.25 -10.19
CA ALA A 15 6.77 -14.43 -9.17
C ALA A 15 5.86 -13.31 -8.65
N ALA A 16 5.12 -12.63 -9.54
CA ALA A 16 4.20 -11.56 -9.17
C ALA A 16 3.06 -12.07 -8.29
N ASP A 17 2.43 -13.18 -8.67
CA ASP A 17 1.36 -13.83 -7.90
C ASP A 17 1.86 -14.24 -6.51
N ASN A 18 3.04 -14.86 -6.42
CA ASN A 18 3.65 -15.22 -5.13
C ASN A 18 3.89 -14.01 -4.23
N PHE A 19 4.40 -12.89 -4.79
CA PHE A 19 4.58 -11.66 -4.03
C PHE A 19 3.25 -11.04 -3.60
N ARG A 20 2.23 -11.06 -4.48
CA ARG A 20 0.88 -10.56 -4.17
C ARG A 20 0.26 -11.36 -3.02
N ASP A 21 0.35 -12.69 -3.08
CA ASP A 21 -0.19 -13.59 -2.07
C ASP A 21 0.57 -13.46 -0.73
N SER A 22 1.88 -13.15 -0.79
CA SER A 22 2.70 -12.78 0.37
C SER A 22 2.49 -11.33 0.83
N LYS A 23 1.60 -10.58 0.18
CA LYS A 23 1.29 -9.16 0.43
C LYS A 23 2.48 -8.22 0.29
N THR A 24 3.52 -8.62 -0.44
CA THR A 24 4.64 -7.74 -0.81
C THR A 24 4.32 -7.00 -2.10
N TYR A 25 3.30 -6.13 -2.01
CA TYR A 25 2.62 -5.54 -3.15
C TYR A 25 3.52 -4.74 -4.11
N ASP A 26 4.54 -4.03 -3.60
CA ASP A 26 5.49 -3.30 -4.45
C ASP A 26 6.32 -4.25 -5.34
N GLN A 27 6.74 -5.39 -4.78
CA GLN A 27 7.46 -6.43 -5.53
C GLN A 27 6.54 -7.11 -6.54
N ALA A 28 5.28 -7.38 -6.16
CA ALA A 28 4.28 -7.93 -7.05
C ALA A 28 4.03 -7.01 -8.25
N LYS A 29 3.82 -5.71 -8.00
CA LYS A 29 3.59 -4.70 -9.04
C LYS A 29 4.77 -4.62 -10.01
N SER A 30 6.00 -4.61 -9.51
CA SER A 30 7.20 -4.64 -10.35
C SER A 30 7.24 -5.86 -11.29
N LYS A 31 6.89 -7.05 -10.79
CA LYS A 31 6.84 -8.27 -11.60
C LYS A 31 5.69 -8.32 -12.60
N TYR A 32 4.52 -7.77 -12.27
CA TYR A 32 3.46 -7.61 -13.27
C TYR A 32 3.84 -6.58 -14.35
N GLN A 33 4.57 -5.51 -14.01
CA GLN A 33 5.07 -4.55 -15.01
C GLN A 33 6.09 -5.19 -15.96
N GLU A 34 6.96 -6.07 -15.43
CA GLU A 34 7.86 -6.90 -16.23
C GLU A 34 7.06 -7.80 -17.19
N ALA A 35 6.05 -8.52 -16.69
CA ALA A 35 5.18 -9.36 -17.51
C ALA A 35 4.44 -8.56 -18.61
N ALA A 36 3.89 -7.39 -18.26
CA ALA A 36 3.24 -6.48 -19.20
C ALA A 36 4.19 -6.00 -20.31
N SER A 37 5.46 -5.78 -19.98
CA SER A 37 6.48 -5.37 -20.95
C SER A 37 6.87 -6.49 -21.91
N ILE A 38 6.81 -7.76 -21.45
CA ILE A 38 7.11 -8.95 -22.27
C ILE A 38 5.95 -9.26 -23.23
N LYS A 39 4.71 -9.23 -22.74
CA LYS A 39 3.49 -9.46 -23.53
C LYS A 39 2.47 -8.34 -23.31
N PRO A 40 2.58 -7.21 -24.04
CA PRO A 40 1.74 -6.02 -23.83
C PRO A 40 0.27 -6.19 -24.22
N ASN A 41 -0.08 -7.28 -24.92
CA ASN A 41 -1.45 -7.57 -25.34
C ASN A 41 -2.23 -8.41 -24.31
N GLU A 42 -1.60 -8.80 -23.20
CA GLU A 42 -2.25 -9.57 -22.14
C GLU A 42 -2.99 -8.65 -21.18
N ALA A 43 -4.23 -9.02 -20.83
CA ALA A 43 -5.04 -8.24 -19.89
C ALA A 43 -4.67 -8.48 -18.42
N TYR A 44 -4.16 -9.68 -18.10
CA TYR A 44 -3.95 -10.09 -16.71
C TYR A 44 -2.95 -9.21 -15.95
N PRO A 45 -1.72 -8.91 -16.44
CA PRO A 45 -0.78 -8.07 -15.71
C PRO A 45 -1.32 -6.66 -15.36
N PRO A 46 -1.87 -5.87 -16.29
CA PRO A 46 -2.39 -4.53 -15.95
C PRO A 46 -3.60 -4.58 -15.01
N GLU A 47 -4.47 -5.59 -15.10
CA GLU A 47 -5.58 -5.77 -14.16
C GLU A 47 -5.06 -6.02 -12.73
N GLN A 48 -4.03 -6.85 -12.57
CA GLN A 48 -3.43 -7.10 -11.26
C GLN A 48 -2.72 -5.87 -10.70
N ILE A 49 -2.07 -5.07 -11.54
CA ILE A 49 -1.47 -3.80 -11.13
C ILE A 49 -2.54 -2.84 -10.59
N ALA A 50 -3.67 -2.70 -11.28
CA ALA A 50 -4.77 -1.87 -10.82
C ALA A 50 -5.37 -2.36 -9.48
N LEU A 51 -5.50 -3.67 -9.30
CA LEU A 51 -5.93 -4.27 -8.04
C LEU A 51 -4.97 -3.92 -6.90
N ILE A 52 -3.66 -4.09 -7.13
CA ILE A 52 -2.62 -3.75 -6.14
C ILE A 52 -2.66 -2.26 -5.79
N ASP A 53 -2.82 -1.39 -6.77
CA ASP A 53 -2.90 0.06 -6.54
C ASP A 53 -4.10 0.44 -5.68
N GLY A 54 -5.24 -0.24 -5.88
CA GLY A 54 -6.41 -0.09 -5.00
C GLY A 54 -6.14 -0.51 -3.56
N LEU A 55 -5.48 -1.66 -3.35
CA LEU A 55 -5.12 -2.16 -2.02
C LEU A 55 -4.17 -1.22 -1.29
N LEU A 56 -3.13 -0.72 -1.97
CA LEU A 56 -2.17 0.21 -1.41
C LEU A 56 -2.82 1.55 -1.02
N ALA A 57 -3.71 2.06 -1.87
CA ALA A 57 -4.47 3.28 -1.57
C ALA A 57 -5.38 3.10 -0.35
N GLU A 58 -6.07 1.96 -0.23
CA GLU A 58 -6.90 1.65 0.93
C GLU A 58 -6.08 1.57 2.22
N MET A 59 -4.92 0.91 2.18
CA MET A 59 -3.99 0.83 3.31
C MET A 59 -3.50 2.21 3.75
N ALA A 60 -3.09 3.06 2.80
CA ALA A 60 -2.64 4.41 3.07
C ALA A 60 -3.75 5.28 3.70
N ASN A 61 -4.99 5.13 3.23
CA ASN A 61 -6.13 5.85 3.79
C ASN A 61 -6.45 5.41 5.23
N LYS A 62 -6.38 4.10 5.52
CA LYS A 62 -6.57 3.59 6.90
C LYS A 62 -5.49 4.11 7.85
N GLU A 63 -4.23 4.11 7.40
CA GLU A 63 -3.12 4.64 8.19
C GLU A 63 -3.29 6.14 8.48
N ALA A 64 -3.69 6.92 7.48
CA ALA A 64 -3.93 8.35 7.65
C ALA A 64 -5.06 8.62 8.66
N GLN A 65 -6.15 7.86 8.62
CA GLN A 65 -7.25 7.97 9.59
C GLN A 65 -6.79 7.64 11.00
N TYR A 66 -6.01 6.56 11.16
CA TYR A 66 -5.46 6.18 12.48
C TYR A 66 -4.56 7.28 13.06
N ALA A 67 -3.67 7.84 12.25
CA ALA A 67 -2.81 8.95 12.64
C ALA A 67 -3.61 10.20 13.06
N GLN A 68 -4.72 10.51 12.36
CA GLN A 68 -5.61 11.60 12.73
C GLN A 68 -6.25 11.41 14.12
N PHE A 69 -6.71 10.20 14.45
CA PHE A 69 -7.30 9.92 15.75
C PHE A 69 -6.27 10.02 16.90
N ILE A 70 -5.04 9.55 16.68
CA ILE A 70 -3.95 9.74 17.65
C ILE A 70 -3.70 11.23 17.89
N ALA A 71 -3.53 12.02 16.83
CA ALA A 71 -3.26 13.45 16.94
C ALA A 71 -4.39 14.21 17.67
N GLN A 72 -5.66 13.82 17.44
CA GLN A 72 -6.80 14.38 18.15
C GLN A 72 -6.78 14.02 19.64
N GLY A 73 -6.46 12.76 19.98
CA GLY A 73 -6.30 12.31 21.36
C GLY A 73 -5.21 13.09 22.10
N ASP A 74 -4.04 13.24 21.49
CA ASP A 74 -2.91 14.00 22.04
C ASP A 74 -3.25 15.48 22.24
N THR A 75 -3.99 16.05 21.29
CA THR A 75 -4.49 17.42 21.38
C THR A 75 -5.44 17.58 22.56
N TYR A 76 -6.42 16.69 22.73
CA TYR A 76 -7.36 16.74 23.84
C TYR A 76 -6.65 16.59 25.20
N PHE A 77 -5.71 15.65 25.31
CA PHE A 77 -4.97 15.43 26.55
C PHE A 77 -4.07 16.62 26.91
N SER A 78 -3.36 17.18 25.93
CA SER A 78 -2.49 18.35 26.14
C SER A 78 -3.29 19.60 26.55
N GLN A 79 -4.47 19.81 25.96
CA GLN A 79 -5.40 20.88 26.37
C GLN A 79 -5.87 20.68 27.82
N LYS A 80 -6.32 19.47 28.17
CA LYS A 80 -6.77 19.15 29.55
C LYS A 80 -5.64 19.38 30.57
N ARG A 81 -4.41 18.96 30.26
CA ARG A 81 -3.23 19.20 31.10
C ARG A 81 -2.99 20.70 31.29
N ARG A 82 -3.01 21.49 30.21
CA ARG A 82 -2.82 22.95 30.26
C ARG A 82 -3.86 23.63 31.16
N LEU A 83 -5.12 23.22 31.06
CA LEU A 83 -6.22 23.76 31.88
C LEU A 83 -6.00 23.48 33.38
N ILE A 84 -5.56 22.26 33.74
CA ILE A 84 -5.27 21.89 35.13
C ILE A 84 -4.13 22.74 35.69
N HIS A 85 -3.01 22.88 34.96
CA HIS A 85 -1.90 23.72 35.39
C HIS A 85 -2.29 25.19 35.51
N HIS A 86 -3.06 25.73 34.56
CA HIS A 86 -3.53 27.12 34.60
C HIS A 86 -4.40 27.41 35.83
N LYS A 87 -5.36 26.51 36.14
CA LYS A 87 -6.22 26.65 37.34
C LYS A 87 -5.42 26.61 38.65
N ARG A 88 -4.30 25.88 38.67
CA ARG A 88 -3.44 25.76 39.85
C ARG A 88 -2.56 26.99 40.10
N TRP A 89 -2.29 27.80 39.08
CA TRP A 89 -1.50 29.04 39.20
C TRP A 89 -2.34 30.26 39.63
N LYS A 90 -3.66 30.26 39.35
CA LYS A 90 -4.58 31.35 39.72
C LYS A 90 -5.16 31.24 41.15
N ARG A 91 -4.73 30.26 41.93
CA ARG A 91 -5.06 30.09 43.36
C ARG A 91 -3.85 30.45 44.19
#